data_AF-A0A8S9IX33-F1
#
_entry.id   AF-A0A8S9IX33-F1
#
_cell.length_a   1.000
_cell.length_b   1.000
_cell.length_c   1.000
_cell.angle_alpha   90.00
_cell.angle_beta   90.00
_cell.angle_gamma   90.00
#
_symmetry.space_group_name_H-M   'P 1'
#
loop_
_entity.id
_entity.type
_entity.pdbx_description
1 polymer ?
#
loop_
_entity_poly.entity_id
_entity_poly.type
_entity_poly.pdbx_seq_one_letter_code
_entity_poly.pdbx_strand_id
1 'polypeptide(L)' 'MISQGASKVNISLIVNDDEAEGCVEALHKSFFESGDLSELLIQPRLGNGSPVRTMQVDN' A
#
# COMPACT_ATOMS: atom_id res chain seq x y z
N MET A 1 -7.93 11.30 5.72
CA MET A 1 -7.85 10.84 7.15
C MET A 1 -7.60 9.35 7.18
N ILE A 2 -6.89 8.80 8.18
CA ILE A 2 -6.74 7.35 8.39
C ILE A 2 -7.20 6.99 9.80
N SER A 3 -7.97 5.92 9.95
CA SER A 3 -8.42 5.42 11.25
C SER A 3 -8.36 3.90 11.33
N GLN A 4 -7.79 3.38 12.41
CA GLN A 4 -7.75 1.95 12.75
C GLN A 4 -7.91 1.78 14.26
N GLY A 5 -8.75 0.82 14.66
CA GLY A 5 -8.77 0.36 16.06
C GLY A 5 -7.55 -0.51 16.37
N ALA A 6 -7.04 -0.43 17.60
CA ALA A 6 -5.87 -1.21 18.02
C ALA A 6 -6.04 -2.71 17.74
N SER A 7 -5.08 -3.28 17.00
CA SER A 7 -5.06 -4.70 16.59
C SER A 7 -6.32 -5.17 15.83
N LYS A 8 -7.03 -4.26 15.15
CA LYS A 8 -8.12 -4.60 14.24
C LYS A 8 -7.61 -4.79 12.81
N VAL A 9 -8.28 -5.67 12.07
CA VAL A 9 -7.96 -5.97 10.66
C VAL A 9 -8.49 -4.89 9.70
N ASN A 10 -9.47 -4.10 10.11
CA ASN A 10 -10.01 -3.00 9.31
C ASN A 10 -9.26 -1.69 9.55
N ILE A 11 -8.94 -1.01 8.46
CA ILE A 11 -8.46 0.37 8.40
C ILE A 11 -9.42 1.15 7.51
N SER A 12 -9.75 2.38 7.90
CA SER A 12 -10.60 3.28 7.12
C SER A 12 -9.80 4.48 6.64
N LEU A 13 -10.06 4.90 5.40
CA LEU A 13 -9.45 6.03 4.73
C LEU A 13 -10.56 7.01 4.34
N ILE A 14 -10.41 8.29 4.69
CA ILE A 14 -11.23 9.37 4.12
C ILE A 14 -10.43 10.00 3.00
N VAL A 15 -11.03 9.96 1.81
CA VAL A 15 -10.56 10.54 0.55
C VAL A 15 -11.63 11.49 0.02
N ASN A 16 -11.28 12.31 -0.98
CA ASN A 16 -12.27 13.12 -1.69
C ASN A 16 -13.16 12.21 -2.54
N ASP A 17 -14.41 12.62 -2.74
CA ASP A 17 -15.42 11.82 -3.44
C ASP A 17 -15.03 11.56 -4.91
N ASP A 18 -14.46 12.57 -5.56
CA ASP A 18 -13.98 12.52 -6.94
C ASP A 18 -12.75 11.62 -7.14
N GLU A 19 -12.06 11.25 -6.07
CA GLU A 19 -10.88 10.38 -6.11
C GLU A 19 -11.17 8.96 -5.62
N ALA A 20 -12.35 8.71 -5.05
CA ALA A 20 -12.66 7.46 -4.33
C ALA A 20 -12.55 6.22 -5.22
N GLU A 21 -13.11 6.27 -6.43
CA GLU A 21 -13.09 5.14 -7.37
C GLU A 21 -11.66 4.81 -7.83
N GLY A 22 -10.90 5.83 -8.25
CA GLY A 22 -9.51 5.66 -8.65
C GLY A 22 -8.62 5.13 -7.52
N CYS A 23 -8.87 5.56 -6.28
CA CYS A 23 -8.19 5.03 -5.10
C CYS A 23 -8.45 3.53 -4.91
N VAL A 24 -9.70 3.09 -5.04
CA VAL A 24 -10.06 1.67 -4.91
C VAL A 24 -9.42 0.85 -6.02
N GLU A 25 -9.45 1.32 -7.28
CA GLU A 25 -8.80 0.61 -8.38
C GLU A 25 -7.30 0.46 -8.19
N ALA A 26 -6.62 1.52 -7.77
CA ALA A 26 -5.18 1.50 -7.55
C ALA A 26 -4.80 0.51 -6.44
N LEU A 27 -5.57 0.49 -5.34
CA LEU A 27 -5.40 -0.48 -4.26
C LEU A 27 -5.63 -1.90 -4.77
N HIS A 28 -6.68 -2.13 -5.56
CA HIS A 28 -6.96 -3.45 -6.11
C HIS A 28 -5.81 -3.96 -6.98
N LYS A 29 -5.36 -3.13 -7.92
CA LYS A 29 -4.21 -3.45 -8.79
C LYS A 29 -2.95 -3.77 -8.00
N SER A 30 -2.64 -2.97 -6.98
CA SER A 30 -1.43 -3.14 -6.16
C SER A 30 -1.45 -4.42 -5.33
N PHE A 31 -2.59 -4.80 -4.77
CA PHE A 31 -2.66 -5.91 -3.80
C PHE A 31 -3.09 -7.25 -4.42
N PHE A 32 -3.79 -7.23 -5.55
CA PHE A 32 -4.37 -8.45 -6.13
C PHE A 32 -3.91 -8.75 -7.56
N GLU A 33 -3.38 -7.76 -8.30
CA GLU A 33 -3.00 -7.96 -9.72
C GLU A 33 -1.50 -7.82 -9.98
N SER A 34 -0.73 -7.29 -9.03
CA SER A 34 0.72 -6.99 -9.20
C SER A 34 1.66 -8.18 -8.93
N GLY A 35 1.13 -9.39 -8.80
CA GLY A 35 1.90 -10.61 -8.51
C GLY A 35 1.88 -11.02 -7.02
N ASP A 36 2.78 -11.91 -6.63
CA ASP A 36 2.86 -12.44 -5.26
C ASP A 36 3.49 -11.41 -4.30
N LEU A 37 2.76 -11.04 -3.24
CA LEU A 37 3.22 -10.11 -2.22
C LEU A 37 4.18 -10.73 -1.19
N SER A 38 4.53 -12.01 -1.33
CA SER A 38 5.45 -12.72 -0.44
C SER A 38 6.82 -12.04 -0.33
N GLU A 39 7.31 -11.36 -1.39
CA GLU A 39 8.56 -10.59 -1.33
C GLU A 39 8.51 -9.40 -0.34
N LEU A 40 7.33 -8.80 -0.16
CA LEU A 40 7.10 -7.69 0.78
C LEU A 40 7.10 -8.15 2.23
N LEU A 41 6.75 -9.42 2.49
CA LEU A 41 6.73 -10.04 3.82
C LEU A 41 8.12 -10.50 4.30
N ILE A 42 9.07 -10.66 3.38
CA ILE A 42 10.44 -11.12 3.68
C ILE A 42 11.36 -9.94 4.02
N GLN A 43 11.06 -8.72 3.55
CA GLN A 43 11.87 -7.54 3.89
C GLN A 43 11.61 -7.11 5.34
N PRO A 44 12.63 -7.14 6.22
CA PRO A 44 12.49 -6.66 7.58
C PRO A 44 12.28 -5.14 7.55
N ARG A 45 11.03 -4.75 7.82
CA ARG A 45 10.54 -3.41 8.13
C ARG A 45 11.45 -2.25 7.71
N LEU A 46 11.17 -1.69 6.53
CA LEU A 46 11.48 -0.29 6.29
C LEU A 46 10.60 0.54 7.25
N GLY A 47 11.19 0.99 8.36
CA GLY A 47 10.49 1.83 9.34
C GLY A 47 9.95 3.11 8.70
N ASN A 48 8.91 3.69 9.33
CA ASN A 48 8.26 4.92 8.87
C ASN A 48 9.30 5.99 8.51
N GLY A 49 9.28 6.46 7.26
CA GLY A 49 10.08 7.61 6.81
C GLY A 49 11.31 7.30 5.96
N SER A 50 11.58 6.05 5.61
CA SER A 50 12.67 5.77 4.67
C SER A 50 12.16 5.80 3.22
N PRO A 51 12.87 6.45 2.28
CA PRO A 51 12.43 6.49 0.89
C PRO A 51 12.48 5.10 0.28
N VAL A 52 11.38 4.66 -0.32
CA VAL A 52 11.36 3.48 -1.20
C VAL A 52 12.35 3.75 -2.31
N ARG A 53 13.47 3.03 -2.33
CA ARG A 53 14.34 3.00 -3.49
C ARG A 53 13.68 2.06 -4.50
N THR A 54 13.02 2.62 -5.50
CA THR A 54 12.72 1.90 -6.73
C THR A 54 14.04 1.33 -7.24
N MET A 55 14.15 0.00 -7.35
CA MET A 55 15.26 -0.62 -8.05
C MET A 55 15.16 -0.17 -9.50
N GLN A 56 15.93 0.85 -9.85
CA GLN A 56 16.19 1.15 -11.25
C GLN A 56 17.01 -0.03 -11.77
N VAL A 57 16.41 -0.83 -12.62
CA VAL A 57 17.14 -1.81 -13.43
C VAL A 57 17.92 -0.98 -14.43
N ASP A 58 19.14 -0.61 -14.07
CA ASP A 58 20.10 -0.05 -15.01
C ASP A 58 20.42 -1.12 -16.06
N ASN A 59 20.23 -0.78 -17.33
CA ASN A 59 20.56 -1.59 -18.49
C ASN A 59 22.02 -1.42 -18.88
#